data_AF-A0A923UUT3-F1
#
_entry.id   AF-A0A923UUT3-F1
#
_cell.length_a   1.000
_cell.length_b   1.000
_cell.length_c   1.000
_cell.angle_alpha   90.00
_cell.angle_beta   90.00
_cell.angle_gamma   90.00
#
_symmetry.space_group_name_H-M   'P 1'
#
loop_
_entity.id
_entity.type
_entity.pdbx_description
1 polymer ?
#
loop_
_entity_poly.entity_id
_entity_poly.type
_entity_poly.pdbx_seq_one_letter_code
_entity_poly.pdbx_strand_id
1 'polypeptide(L)'
;MATRALHGQPRRAQAGMTLIEVLVSMLIFSFGFLGLIGMQARAVQLSTDAQDRSRAALLANEIVTTMWTQKTLSLPPATVIGWQARVSDQTVSGLPGSTGTVGAPDATGMATVTITWHPASRKTTDRDSQYVTQVMMP
;
A
#
# COMPACT_ATOMS: atom_id res chain seq x y z
N MET A 1 79.47 11.68 -23.26
CA MET A 1 79.43 10.56 -22.29
C MET A 1 78.57 11.03 -21.12
N ALA A 2 77.31 10.62 -21.03
CA ALA A 2 76.40 11.01 -19.95
C ALA A 2 75.57 9.79 -19.53
N THR A 3 75.85 9.28 -18.34
CA THR A 3 75.21 8.13 -17.69
C THR A 3 73.93 8.59 -17.00
N ARG A 4 72.76 8.20 -17.56
CA ARG A 4 71.45 8.44 -16.95
C ARG A 4 71.21 7.38 -15.87
N ALA A 5 71.29 7.78 -14.61
CA ALA A 5 71.01 6.91 -13.47
C ALA A 5 69.53 6.47 -13.49
N LEU A 6 69.30 5.16 -13.62
CA LEU A 6 67.99 4.53 -13.50
C LEU A 6 67.54 4.63 -12.03
N HIS A 7 66.65 5.57 -11.73
CA HIS A 7 65.95 5.62 -10.44
C HIS A 7 64.97 4.44 -10.37
N GLY A 8 65.41 3.35 -9.72
CA GLY A 8 64.53 2.25 -9.33
C GLY A 8 63.55 2.75 -8.27
N GLN A 9 62.28 2.89 -8.64
CA GLN A 9 61.23 3.21 -7.67
C GLN A 9 61.10 2.05 -6.66
N PRO A 10 61.04 2.34 -5.34
CA PRO A 10 60.84 1.30 -4.34
C PRO A 10 59.46 0.68 -4.54
N ARG A 11 59.42 -0.64 -4.81
CA ARG A 11 58.19 -1.42 -4.78
C ARG A 11 57.67 -1.43 -3.34
N ARG A 12 56.60 -0.68 -3.07
CA ARG A 12 55.91 -0.74 -1.77
C ARG A 12 55.49 -2.20 -1.51
N ALA A 13 55.91 -2.74 -0.36
CA ALA A 13 55.48 -4.05 0.09
C ALA A 13 53.96 -4.03 0.30
N GLN A 14 53.24 -4.88 -0.43
CA GLN A 14 51.81 -5.08 -0.27
C GLN A 14 51.60 -5.81 1.06
N ALA A 15 51.32 -5.06 2.12
CA ALA A 15 51.01 -5.62 3.43
C ALA A 15 49.66 -6.35 3.32
N GLY A 16 49.66 -7.66 3.53
CA GLY A 16 48.51 -8.55 3.34
C GLY A 16 47.36 -8.30 4.31
N MET A 17 46.51 -7.32 3.99
CA MET A 17 45.24 -7.03 4.66
C MET A 17 44.02 -7.22 3.74
N THR A 18 44.20 -7.82 2.56
CA THR A 18 43.16 -7.95 1.53
C THR A 18 41.96 -8.79 1.97
N LEU A 19 42.19 -9.84 2.77
CA LEU A 19 41.10 -10.70 3.26
C LEU A 19 40.20 -9.96 4.26
N ILE A 20 40.79 -9.21 5.20
CA ILE A 20 40.03 -8.45 6.20
C ILE A 20 39.25 -7.32 5.52
N GLU A 21 39.84 -6.65 4.53
CA GLU A 21 39.20 -5.58 3.77
C GLU A 21 37.96 -6.07 2.99
N VAL A 22 38.05 -7.24 2.35
CA VAL A 22 36.91 -7.87 1.67
C VAL A 22 35.85 -8.31 2.68
N LEU A 23 36.24 -8.91 3.81
CA LEU A 23 35.30 -9.32 4.85
C LEU A 23 34.54 -8.13 5.46
N VAL A 24 35.23 -7.02 5.72
CA VAL A 24 34.59 -5.78 6.20
C VAL A 24 33.68 -5.18 5.13
N SER A 25 34.11 -5.18 3.86
CA SER A 25 33.28 -4.70 2.75
C SER A 25 32.00 -5.53 2.59
N MET A 26 32.13 -6.87 2.64
CA MET A 26 30.98 -7.79 2.62
C MET A 26 30.07 -7.57 3.81
N LEU A 27 30.63 -7.38 5.02
CA LEU A 27 29.85 -7.12 6.24
C LEU A 27 29.00 -5.84 6.10
N ILE A 28 29.62 -4.73 5.69
CA ILE A 28 28.93 -3.45 5.50
C ILE A 28 27.88 -3.58 4.39
N PHE A 29 28.23 -4.23 3.28
CA PHE A 29 27.31 -4.45 2.16
C PHE A 29 26.09 -5.29 2.60
N SER A 30 26.29 -6.36 3.36
CA SER A 30 25.20 -7.19 3.86
C SER A 30 24.22 -6.40 4.73
N PHE A 31 24.69 -5.52 5.62
CA PHE A 31 23.81 -4.64 6.40
C PHE A 31 23.03 -3.67 5.50
N GLY A 32 23.69 -3.07 4.51
CA GLY A 32 23.03 -2.20 3.53
C GLY A 32 21.93 -2.93 2.75
N PHE A 33 22.20 -4.17 2.32
CA PHE A 33 21.26 -4.98 1.57
C PHE A 33 20.04 -5.42 2.40
N LEU A 34 20.25 -5.80 3.67
CA LEU A 34 19.15 -6.09 4.60
C LEU A 34 18.24 -4.87 4.81
N GLY A 35 18.83 -3.68 4.93
CA GLY A 35 18.08 -2.42 4.99
C GLY A 35 17.20 -2.20 3.76
N LEU A 36 17.73 -2.47 2.56
CA LEU A 36 16.99 -2.36 1.31
C LEU A 36 15.82 -3.34 1.23
N ILE A 37 16.02 -4.61 1.61
CA ILE A 37 14.94 -5.61 1.64
C ILE A 37 13.83 -5.18 2.60
N GLY A 38 14.19 -4.65 3.78
CA GLY A 38 13.22 -4.13 4.74
C GLY A 38 12.36 -3.00 4.16
N MET A 39 12.99 -2.07 3.43
CA MET A 39 12.25 -1.01 2.73
C MET A 39 11.37 -1.58 1.61
N GLN A 40 11.84 -2.55 0.85
CA GLN A 40 11.08 -3.17 -0.23
C GLN A 40 9.84 -3.88 0.30
N ALA A 41 9.97 -4.65 1.39
CA ALA A 41 8.82 -5.31 2.03
C ALA A 41 7.76 -4.29 2.47
N ARG A 42 8.17 -3.17 3.05
CA ARG A 42 7.26 -2.08 3.44
C ARG A 42 6.63 -1.39 2.24
N ALA A 43 7.38 -1.18 1.16
CA ALA A 43 6.86 -0.58 -0.07
C ALA A 43 5.74 -1.44 -0.68
N VAL A 44 5.90 -2.76 -0.70
CA VAL A 44 4.86 -3.69 -1.14
C VAL A 44 3.59 -3.56 -0.29
N GLN A 45 3.73 -3.53 1.04
CA GLN A 45 2.59 -3.35 1.96
C GLN A 45 1.86 -2.01 1.73
N LEU A 46 2.60 -0.93 1.52
CA LEU A 46 2.01 0.38 1.20
C LEU A 46 1.29 0.36 -0.14
N SER A 47 1.84 -0.34 -1.13
CA SER A 47 1.20 -0.50 -2.44
C SER A 47 -0.11 -1.29 -2.35
N THR A 48 -0.16 -2.39 -1.59
CA THR A 48 -1.39 -3.16 -1.39
C THR A 48 -2.45 -2.35 -0.64
N ASP A 49 -2.06 -1.63 0.40
CA ASP A 49 -2.95 -0.77 1.18
C ASP A 49 -3.55 0.38 0.34
N ALA A 50 -2.77 0.92 -0.60
CA ALA A 50 -3.24 1.93 -1.54
C ALA A 50 -4.23 1.34 -2.57
N GLN A 51 -3.95 0.12 -3.06
CA GLN A 51 -4.85 -0.59 -3.97
C GLN A 51 -6.19 -0.90 -3.31
N ASP A 52 -6.20 -1.36 -2.06
CA ASP A 52 -7.43 -1.63 -1.32
C ASP A 52 -8.27 -0.37 -1.12
N ARG A 53 -7.64 0.75 -0.76
CA ARG A 53 -8.32 2.05 -0.66
C ARG A 53 -8.88 2.51 -1.99
N SER A 54 -8.16 2.30 -3.09
CA SER A 54 -8.64 2.63 -4.44
C SER A 54 -9.87 1.79 -4.82
N ARG A 55 -9.85 0.48 -4.54
CA ARG A 55 -11.02 -0.41 -4.75
C ARG A 55 -12.22 0.03 -3.92
N ALA A 56 -12.01 0.36 -2.63
CA ALA A 56 -13.06 0.90 -1.77
C ALA A 56 -13.66 2.19 -2.36
N ALA A 57 -12.83 3.11 -2.85
CA ALA A 57 -13.28 4.34 -3.46
C ALA A 57 -14.12 4.11 -4.72
N LEU A 58 -13.72 3.16 -5.58
CA LEU A 58 -14.49 2.79 -6.77
C LEU A 58 -15.85 2.18 -6.42
N LEU A 59 -15.89 1.27 -5.45
CA LEU A 59 -17.13 0.65 -4.96
C LEU A 59 -18.06 1.67 -4.29
N ALA A 60 -17.51 2.61 -3.53
CA ALA A 60 -18.27 3.73 -2.99
C ALA A 60 -18.83 4.60 -4.12
N ASN A 61 -18.01 4.97 -5.10
CA ASN A 61 -18.44 5.79 -6.22
C ASN A 61 -19.57 5.12 -7.05
N GLU A 62 -19.53 3.79 -7.19
CA GLU A 62 -20.59 3.01 -7.84
C GLU A 62 -21.96 3.24 -7.16
N ILE A 63 -22.02 3.12 -5.82
CA ILE A 63 -23.28 3.27 -5.08
C ILE A 63 -23.73 4.74 -5.04
N VAL A 64 -22.79 5.69 -4.96
CA VAL A 64 -23.08 7.14 -5.09
C VAL A 64 -23.67 7.46 -6.46
N THR A 65 -23.07 6.94 -7.54
CA THR A 65 -23.58 7.14 -8.90
C THR A 65 -24.98 6.55 -9.06
N THR A 66 -25.25 5.42 -8.40
CA THR A 66 -26.58 4.80 -8.36
C THR A 66 -27.60 5.72 -7.68
N MET A 67 -27.24 6.35 -6.55
CA MET A 67 -28.09 7.34 -5.87
C MET A 67 -28.44 8.52 -6.78
N TRP A 68 -27.45 9.09 -7.47
CA TRP A 68 -27.67 10.20 -8.39
C TRP A 68 -28.53 9.80 -9.59
N THR A 69 -28.31 8.60 -10.13
CA THR A 69 -29.09 8.07 -11.26
C THR A 69 -30.55 7.86 -10.88
N GLN A 70 -30.80 7.33 -9.69
CA GLN A 70 -32.16 7.12 -9.16
C GLN A 70 -32.76 8.37 -8.52
N LYS A 71 -31.98 9.47 -8.41
CA LYS A 71 -32.34 10.72 -7.72
C LYS A 71 -32.86 10.48 -6.29
N THR A 72 -32.25 9.52 -5.59
CA THR A 72 -32.61 9.18 -4.20
C THR A 72 -31.37 8.89 -3.38
N LEU A 73 -31.35 9.38 -2.14
CA LEU A 73 -30.34 9.04 -1.13
C LEU A 73 -30.74 7.79 -0.34
N SER A 74 -32.02 7.42 -0.39
CA SER A 74 -32.55 6.20 0.21
C SER A 74 -32.75 5.15 -0.88
N LEU A 75 -31.73 4.32 -1.08
CA LEU A 75 -31.76 3.25 -2.06
C LEU A 75 -32.66 2.09 -1.61
N PRO A 76 -33.28 1.34 -2.54
CA PRO A 76 -33.99 0.11 -2.20
C PRO A 76 -33.07 -0.90 -1.50
N PRO A 77 -33.55 -1.65 -0.48
CA PRO A 77 -32.73 -2.62 0.24
C PRO A 77 -32.04 -3.66 -0.66
N ALA A 78 -32.72 -4.12 -1.71
CA ALA A 78 -32.17 -5.07 -2.67
C ALA A 78 -30.93 -4.53 -3.41
N THR A 79 -30.92 -3.23 -3.74
CA THR A 79 -29.77 -2.57 -4.37
C THR A 79 -28.57 -2.51 -3.42
N VAL A 80 -28.82 -2.15 -2.15
CA VAL A 80 -27.77 -2.09 -1.12
C VAL A 80 -27.20 -3.48 -0.85
N ILE A 81 -28.04 -4.51 -0.74
CA ILE A 81 -27.60 -5.91 -0.54
C ILE A 81 -26.75 -6.38 -1.73
N GLY A 82 -27.17 -6.10 -2.97
CA GLY A 82 -26.39 -6.46 -4.16
C GLY A 82 -25.02 -5.78 -4.21
N TRP A 83 -24.96 -4.51 -3.80
CA TRP A 83 -23.70 -3.78 -3.67
C TRP A 83 -22.83 -4.33 -2.53
N GLN A 84 -23.40 -4.64 -1.36
CA GLN A 84 -22.69 -5.25 -0.23
C GLN A 84 -22.06 -6.60 -0.63
N ALA A 85 -22.77 -7.42 -1.42
CA ALA A 85 -22.24 -8.67 -1.95
C ALA A 85 -20.98 -8.43 -2.79
N ARG A 86 -21.01 -7.44 -3.69
CA ARG A 86 -19.83 -7.04 -4.50
C ARG A 86 -18.68 -6.51 -3.64
N VAL A 87 -18.99 -5.72 -2.61
CA VAL A 87 -17.98 -5.20 -1.66
C VAL A 87 -17.23 -6.35 -0.99
N SER A 88 -17.92 -7.43 -0.61
CA SER A 88 -17.30 -8.62 0.00
C SER A 88 -16.68 -9.62 -1.00
N ASP A 89 -16.98 -9.52 -2.30
CA ASP A 89 -16.57 -10.50 -3.31
C ASP A 89 -15.13 -10.27 -3.80
N GLN A 90 -14.21 -11.03 -3.22
CA GLN A 90 -12.78 -10.99 -3.54
C GLN A 90 -12.44 -11.48 -4.96
N THR A 91 -13.36 -12.18 -5.65
CA THR A 91 -13.08 -12.72 -7.00
C THR A 91 -13.20 -11.67 -8.09
N VAL A 92 -13.91 -10.57 -7.81
CA VAL A 92 -14.14 -9.49 -8.77
C VAL A 92 -13.31 -8.27 -8.42
N SER A 93 -13.63 -7.60 -7.31
CA SER A 93 -12.99 -6.34 -6.89
C SER A 93 -13.22 -5.99 -5.41
N GLY A 94 -13.90 -6.87 -4.66
CA GLY A 94 -14.21 -6.69 -3.26
C GLY A 94 -12.99 -6.82 -2.37
N LEU A 95 -13.19 -6.47 -1.10
CA LEU A 95 -12.14 -6.38 -0.09
C LEU A 95 -12.30 -7.52 0.94
N PRO A 96 -11.19 -8.13 1.40
CA PRO A 96 -11.25 -9.21 2.38
C PRO A 96 -11.90 -8.80 3.69
N GLY A 97 -12.84 -9.62 4.18
CA GLY A 97 -13.57 -9.39 5.43
C GLY A 97 -14.32 -8.05 5.47
N SER A 98 -14.65 -7.50 4.31
CA SER A 98 -15.20 -6.16 4.24
C SER A 98 -16.70 -6.09 4.49
N THR A 99 -17.15 -4.92 4.94
CA THR A 99 -18.54 -4.58 5.15
C THR A 99 -18.81 -3.19 4.57
N GLY A 100 -19.84 -3.09 3.74
CA GLY A 100 -20.32 -1.83 3.19
C GLY A 100 -21.61 -1.41 3.87
N THR A 101 -21.74 -0.14 4.26
CA THR A 101 -22.97 0.42 4.82
C THR A 101 -23.32 1.72 4.11
N VAL A 102 -24.62 1.91 3.90
CA VAL A 102 -25.19 3.15 3.37
C VAL A 102 -26.07 3.72 4.47
N GLY A 103 -25.64 4.83 5.06
CA GLY A 103 -26.41 5.55 6.06
C GLY A 103 -27.58 6.29 5.43
N ALA A 104 -28.70 6.35 6.15
CA ALA A 104 -29.83 7.19 5.76
C ALA A 104 -29.39 8.67 5.69
N PRO A 105 -30.02 9.48 4.82
CA PRO A 105 -29.76 10.91 4.78
C PRO A 105 -30.07 11.56 6.13
N ASP A 106 -29.16 12.39 6.63
CA ASP A 106 -29.35 13.17 7.84
C ASP A 106 -30.33 14.34 7.64
N ALA A 107 -30.55 15.13 8.70
CA ALA A 107 -31.44 16.30 8.65
C ALA A 107 -30.97 17.40 7.67
N THR A 108 -29.74 17.34 7.20
CA THR A 108 -29.17 18.25 6.19
C THR A 108 -29.20 17.68 4.77
N GLY A 109 -29.74 16.47 4.60
CA GLY A 109 -29.83 15.80 3.31
C GLY A 109 -28.52 15.14 2.87
N MET A 110 -27.63 14.78 3.81
CA MET A 110 -26.37 14.08 3.50
C MET A 110 -26.47 12.60 3.86
N ALA A 111 -26.25 11.72 2.87
CA ALA A 111 -26.08 10.28 3.10
C ALA A 111 -24.59 9.94 3.21
N THR A 112 -24.25 9.06 4.15
CA THR A 112 -22.87 8.63 4.38
C THR A 112 -22.69 7.19 3.92
N VAL A 113 -21.76 6.95 3.00
CA VAL A 113 -21.36 5.60 2.57
C VAL A 113 -20.06 5.25 3.28
N THR A 114 -20.05 4.12 3.98
CA THR A 114 -18.88 3.62 4.71
C THR A 114 -18.54 2.21 4.24
N ILE A 115 -17.27 1.99 3.88
CA ILE A 115 -16.72 0.66 3.60
C ILE A 115 -15.61 0.40 4.61
N THR A 116 -15.71 -0.69 5.34
CA THR A 116 -14.72 -1.13 6.34
C THR A 116 -14.15 -2.48 5.90
N TRP A 117 -12.84 -2.66 5.99
CA TRP A 117 -12.18 -3.93 5.65
C TRP A 117 -10.95 -4.19 6.51
N HIS A 118 -10.56 -5.45 6.60
CA HIS A 118 -9.33 -5.85 7.26
C HIS A 118 -8.26 -6.20 6.22
N PRO A 119 -7.17 -5.42 6.09
CA PRO A 119 -6.11 -5.74 5.13
C PRO A 119 -5.46 -7.09 5.44
N ALA A 120 -5.15 -7.88 4.41
CA ALA A 120 -4.53 -9.20 4.59
C ALA A 120 -3.12 -9.15 5.20
N SER A 121 -2.44 -8.00 5.09
CA SER A 121 -1.10 -7.74 5.66
C SER A 121 -1.12 -7.50 7.17
N ARG A 122 -2.31 -7.27 7.75
CA ARG A 122 -2.50 -6.80 9.12
C ARG A 122 -2.82 -7.97 10.07
N LYS A 123 -2.45 -7.86 11.35
CA LYS A 123 -2.81 -8.88 12.34
C LYS A 123 -4.29 -8.74 12.70
N THR A 124 -4.96 -9.84 12.98
CA THR A 124 -6.39 -9.87 13.35
C THR A 124 -6.76 -8.95 14.52
N THR A 125 -5.82 -8.68 15.43
CA THR A 125 -6.03 -7.81 16.61
C THR A 125 -5.87 -6.32 16.31
N ASP A 126 -5.29 -5.96 15.16
CA ASP A 126 -5.12 -4.56 14.77
C ASP A 126 -6.45 -4.00 14.25
N ARG A 127 -6.60 -2.66 14.30
CA ARG A 127 -7.82 -1.97 13.86
C ARG A 127 -8.10 -2.19 12.38
N ASP A 128 -9.36 -2.14 11.97
CA ASP A 128 -9.75 -2.20 10.56
C ASP A 128 -9.44 -0.90 9.80
N SER A 129 -9.36 -1.01 8.48
CA SER A 129 -9.29 0.11 7.56
C SER A 129 -10.70 0.55 7.18
N GLN A 130 -10.90 1.85 6.96
CA GLN A 130 -12.19 2.42 6.60
C GLN A 130 -12.05 3.45 5.48
N TYR A 131 -13.04 3.48 4.58
CA TYR A 131 -13.25 4.50 3.57
C TYR A 131 -14.65 5.07 3.74
N VAL A 132 -14.76 6.40 3.82
CA VAL A 132 -16.03 7.10 4.04
C VAL A 132 -16.19 8.17 2.97
N THR A 133 -17.37 8.23 2.36
CA THR A 133 -17.76 9.33 1.48
C THR A 133 -19.15 9.85 1.85
N GLN A 134 -19.34 11.15 1.71
CA GLN A 134 -20.60 11.84 1.97
C GLN A 134 -21.21 12.29 0.65
N VAL A 135 -22.52 12.07 0.50
CA VAL A 135 -23.27 12.40 -0.71
C VAL A 135 -24.41 13.33 -0.34
N MET A 136 -24.47 14.46 -1.04
CA MET A 136 -25.65 15.32 -1.08
C MET A 136 -26.30 15.24 -2.47
N MET A 137 -27.60 15.50 -2.55
CA MET A 137 -28.24 15.74 -3.85
C MET A 137 -27.91 17.16 -4.33
N PRO A 138 -27.53 17.35 -5.60
CA PRO A 138 -27.42 18.67 -6.21
C PRO A 138 -28.80 19.32 -6.46
#